data_AF-A0A951YKU0-F1
#
_entry.id   AF-A0A951YKU0-F1
#
_cell.length_a   1.000
_cell.length_b   1.000
_cell.length_c   1.000
_cell.angle_alpha   90.00
_cell.angle_beta   90.00
_cell.angle_gamma   90.00
#
_symmetry.space_group_name_H-M   'P 1'
#
loop_
_entity.id
_entity.type
_entity.pdbx_description
1 polymer ?
#
loop_
_entity_poly.entity_id
_entity_poly.type
_entity_poly.pdbx_seq_one_letter_code
_entity_poly.pdbx_strand_id
1 'polypeptide(L)'
;MAQTLRTIDNVARDIGLDPNRVLPLGRHKAKIDLDGHPVGAGDGKLVLVSAITPTKAGEGKTTVSVGLTDGLRRLGARVALCLREPSLGPVFGIKGGGTGGGKAQVEPANDINLHFTGDLHAITAAHNLLAAL
;
A
#
# COMPACT_ATOMS: atom_id res chain seq x y z
N MET A 1 8.71 17.54 12.04
CA MET A 1 9.36 16.44 12.78
C MET A 1 9.49 15.27 11.84
N ALA A 2 10.70 14.76 11.60
CA ALA A 2 10.89 13.58 10.74
C ALA A 2 10.25 12.37 11.43
N GLN A 3 9.37 11.65 10.74
CA GLN A 3 8.77 10.43 11.28
C GLN A 3 9.82 9.31 11.29
N THR A 4 10.00 8.65 12.44
CA THR A 4 10.86 7.47 12.53
C THR A 4 10.04 6.26 12.10
N LEU A 5 10.34 5.71 10.92
CA LEU A 5 9.64 4.54 10.40
C LEU A 5 10.04 3.29 11.19
N ARG A 6 9.04 2.48 11.53
CA ARG A 6 9.26 1.14 12.08
C ARG A 6 9.83 0.24 10.98
N THR A 7 10.62 -0.76 11.37
CA THR A 7 11.02 -1.81 10.43
C THR A 7 9.81 -2.62 9.99
N ILE A 8 9.87 -3.15 8.77
CA ILE A 8 8.76 -3.92 8.21
C ILE A 8 8.49 -5.20 9.03
N ASP A 9 9.53 -5.80 9.62
CA ASP A 9 9.40 -6.97 10.50
C ASP A 9 8.55 -6.68 11.74
N ASN A 10 8.72 -5.48 12.30
CA ASN A 10 7.92 -5.05 13.45
C ASN A 10 6.45 -4.82 13.05
N VAL A 11 6.20 -4.28 11.85
CA VAL A 11 4.84 -4.11 11.33
C VAL A 11 4.20 -5.46 11.03
N ALA A 12 4.94 -6.41 10.44
CA ALA A 12 4.45 -7.75 10.12
C ALA A 12 4.10 -8.55 11.39
N ARG A 13 4.94 -8.46 12.43
CA ARG A 13 4.69 -9.10 13.73
C ARG A 13 3.40 -8.60 14.39
N ASP A 14 3.16 -7.29 14.35
CA ASP A 14 1.95 -6.66 14.91
C ASP A 14 0.63 -7.16 14.29
N ILE A 15 0.69 -7.64 13.04
CA ILE A 15 -0.48 -8.19 12.34
C ILE A 15 -0.45 -9.72 12.28
N GLY A 16 0.48 -10.37 13.00
CA GLY A 16 0.56 -11.81 13.16
C GLY A 16 0.98 -12.56 11.90
N LEU A 17 1.80 -11.95 11.04
CA LEU A 17 2.39 -12.66 9.91
C LEU A 17 3.54 -13.56 10.36
N ASP A 18 3.64 -14.73 9.76
CA ASP A 18 4.79 -15.63 9.92
C ASP A 18 6.05 -14.94 9.37
N PRO A 19 7.11 -14.72 10.18
CA PRO A 19 8.34 -14.10 9.72
C PRO A 19 8.99 -14.81 8.52
N ASN A 20 8.82 -16.13 8.39
CA ASN A 20 9.40 -16.89 7.28
C ASN A 20 8.69 -16.61 5.94
N ARG A 21 7.49 -16.02 5.98
CA ARG A 21 6.71 -15.62 4.80
C ARG A 21 6.88 -14.14 4.46
N VAL A 22 7.61 -13.38 5.28
CA VAL A 22 7.91 -11.98 5.01
C VAL A 22 9.21 -11.95 4.24
N LEU A 23 9.19 -11.44 3.01
CA LEU A 23 10.34 -11.30 2.13
C LEU A 23 10.76 -9.82 2.08
N PRO A 24 11.72 -9.36 2.90
CA PRO A 24 12.02 -7.94 3.02
C PRO A 24 12.69 -7.38 1.75
N LEU A 25 12.26 -6.19 1.34
CA LEU A 25 12.89 -5.36 0.30
C LEU A 25 13.40 -4.07 0.94
N GLY A 26 14.59 -4.16 1.53
CA GLY A 26 15.11 -3.13 2.43
C GLY A 26 14.43 -3.15 3.80
N ARG A 27 14.51 -2.04 4.54
CA ARG A 27 14.11 -2.01 5.95
C ARG A 27 12.60 -1.80 6.21
N HIS A 28 11.89 -1.23 5.24
CA HIS A 28 10.53 -0.69 5.44
C HIS A 28 9.51 -1.22 4.44
N LYS A 29 9.86 -2.22 3.64
CA LYS A 29 8.98 -2.84 2.62
C LYS A 29 9.24 -4.33 2.59
N ALA A 30 8.23 -5.12 2.26
CA ALA A 30 8.34 -6.56 2.08
C ALA A 30 7.30 -7.04 1.07
N LYS A 31 7.58 -8.16 0.42
CA LYS A 31 6.55 -9.00 -0.22
C LYS A 31 6.15 -10.10 0.75
N ILE A 32 4.92 -10.57 0.63
CA ILE A 32 4.42 -11.66 1.46
C ILE A 32 4.31 -12.91 0.58
N ASP A 33 4.93 -13.99 1.02
CA ASP A 33 4.77 -15.30 0.42
C ASP A 33 3.39 -15.88 0.78
N LEU A 34 2.58 -16.06 -0.27
CA LEU A 34 1.21 -16.56 -0.16
C LEU A 34 1.12 -18.08 -0.37
N ASP A 35 2.23 -18.76 -0.67
CA ASP A 35 2.21 -20.21 -0.95
C ASP A 35 1.68 -20.99 0.25
N GLY A 36 0.64 -21.80 0.05
CA GLY A 36 -0.03 -22.54 1.13
C GLY A 36 -0.74 -21.66 2.16
N HIS A 37 -1.10 -20.41 1.83
CA HIS A 37 -2.00 -19.61 2.67
C HIS A 37 -3.34 -20.35 2.80
N PRO A 38 -3.83 -20.62 4.03
CA PRO A 38 -5.06 -21.38 4.23
C PRO A 38 -6.22 -20.59 3.64
N VAL A 39 -6.78 -21.10 2.54
CA VAL A 39 -8.04 -20.62 1.98
C VAL A 39 -9.12 -21.01 2.99
N GLY A 40 -9.68 -20.04 3.73
CA GLY A 40 -10.82 -20.30 4.63
C GLY A 40 -10.63 -20.04 6.12
N ALA A 41 -9.58 -19.31 6.54
CA ALA A 41 -9.57 -18.71 7.88
C ALA A 41 -10.54 -17.50 7.89
N GLY A 42 -11.84 -17.77 7.97
CA GLY A 42 -12.99 -16.84 8.04
C GLY A 42 -12.75 -15.37 7.67
N ASP A 43 -13.36 -14.92 6.57
CA ASP A 43 -13.20 -13.55 6.08
C ASP A 43 -13.49 -12.49 7.15
N GLY A 44 -12.59 -11.50 7.25
CA GLY A 44 -12.81 -10.30 8.06
C GLY A 44 -13.92 -9.41 7.48
N LYS A 45 -14.20 -8.30 8.17
CA LYS A 45 -15.12 -7.27 7.63
C LYS A 45 -14.43 -6.48 6.52
N LEU A 46 -15.05 -6.39 5.35
CA LEU A 46 -14.59 -5.57 4.24
C LEU A 46 -15.27 -4.20 4.28
N VAL A 47 -14.48 -3.13 4.35
CA VAL A 47 -14.97 -1.74 4.29
C VAL A 47 -14.44 -1.08 3.01
N LEU A 48 -15.36 -0.71 2.11
CA LEU A 48 -15.03 -0.01 0.87
C LEU A 48 -15.12 1.50 1.08
N VAL A 49 -14.03 2.21 0.83
CA VAL A 49 -14.03 3.68 0.80
C VAL A 49 -14.20 4.16 -0.64
N SER A 50 -15.29 4.89 -0.88
CA SER A 50 -15.60 5.52 -2.17
C SER A 50 -15.68 7.04 -2.04
N ALA A 51 -15.83 7.73 -3.17
CA ALA A 51 -15.99 9.17 -3.23
C ALA A 51 -17.03 9.53 -4.31
N ILE A 52 -17.50 10.78 -4.27
CA ILE A 52 -18.29 11.39 -5.34
C ILE A 52 -17.47 11.54 -6.62
N THR A 53 -18.11 11.96 -7.70
CA THR A 53 -17.44 12.32 -8.96
C THR A 53 -16.30 13.32 -8.69
N PRO A 54 -15.08 13.08 -9.21
CA PRO A 54 -13.94 13.96 -8.96
C PRO A 54 -14.17 15.39 -9.44
N THR A 55 -13.65 16.33 -8.65
CA THR A 55 -13.70 17.78 -8.86
C THR A 55 -12.29 18.35 -8.78
N LYS A 56 -12.11 19.60 -9.22
CA LYS A 56 -10.79 20.28 -9.11
C LYS A 56 -10.35 20.53 -7.66
N ALA A 57 -11.27 20.51 -6.70
CA ALA A 57 -10.95 20.72 -5.29
C ALA A 57 -10.25 19.51 -4.65
N GLY A 58 -10.46 18.31 -5.20
CA GLY A 58 -9.93 17.06 -4.67
C GLY A 58 -10.74 16.52 -3.49
N GLU A 59 -10.93 15.21 -3.46
CA GLU A 59 -11.89 14.55 -2.54
C GLU A 59 -11.20 13.89 -1.34
N GLY A 60 -9.86 13.78 -1.36
CA GLY A 60 -9.10 13.23 -0.23
C GLY A 60 -9.35 11.75 0.06
N LYS A 61 -9.87 10.97 -0.91
CA LYS A 61 -10.25 9.55 -0.71
C LYS A 61 -9.17 8.71 -0.03
N THR A 62 -7.93 8.80 -0.49
CA THR A 62 -6.81 8.06 0.10
C THR A 62 -6.51 8.53 1.51
N THR A 63 -6.50 9.83 1.76
CA THR A 63 -6.32 10.42 3.09
C THR A 63 -7.37 9.91 4.07
N VAL A 64 -8.64 9.85 3.65
CA VAL A 64 -9.73 9.29 4.46
C VAL A 64 -9.53 7.79 4.70
N SER A 65 -9.07 7.03 3.71
CA SER A 65 -8.82 5.59 3.85
C SER A 65 -7.72 5.29 4.88
N VAL A 66 -6.62 6.07 4.84
CA VAL A 66 -5.54 5.97 5.82
C VAL A 66 -6.03 6.39 7.20
N GLY A 67 -6.68 7.55 7.30
CA GLY A 67 -7.20 8.07 8.57
C GLY A 67 -8.24 7.16 9.24
N LEU A 68 -9.11 6.53 8.45
CA LEU A 68 -10.07 5.54 8.94
C LEU A 68 -9.35 4.31 9.52
N THR A 69 -8.33 3.82 8.82
CA THR A 69 -7.51 2.69 9.28
C THR A 69 -6.81 3.02 10.59
N ASP A 70 -6.18 4.19 10.67
CA ASP A 70 -5.53 4.67 11.90
C ASP A 70 -6.53 4.81 13.05
N GLY A 71 -7.72 5.36 12.79
CA GLY A 71 -8.79 5.51 13.77
C GLY A 71 -9.28 4.16 14.31
N LEU A 72 -9.55 3.21 13.42
CA LEU A 72 -9.95 1.84 13.81
C LEU A 72 -8.87 1.16 14.65
N ARG A 73 -7.60 1.31 14.27
CA ARG A 73 -6.48 0.74 15.04
C ARG A 73 -6.36 1.38 16.44
N ARG A 74 -6.59 2.70 16.56
CA ARG A 74 -6.64 3.39 17.87
C ARG A 74 -7.79 2.91 18.77
N LEU A 75 -8.88 2.45 18.16
CA LEU A 75 -10.02 1.84 18.87
C LEU A 75 -9.80 0.35 19.21
N GLY A 76 -8.61 -0.21 18.92
CA GLY A 76 -8.25 -1.59 19.24
C GLY A 76 -8.64 -2.61 18.17
N ALA A 77 -9.13 -2.19 17.00
CA ALA A 77 -9.45 -3.11 15.92
C ALA A 77 -8.17 -3.63 15.23
N ARG A 78 -8.14 -4.94 14.92
CA ARG A 78 -7.15 -5.52 13.99
C ARG A 78 -7.58 -5.20 12.56
N VAL A 79 -6.94 -4.19 11.97
CA VAL A 79 -7.30 -3.63 10.65
C VAL A 79 -6.07 -3.53 9.75
N ALA A 80 -6.28 -3.69 8.45
CA ALA A 80 -5.28 -3.49 7.41
C ALA A 80 -5.86 -2.60 6.30
N LEU A 81 -5.01 -1.77 5.70
CA LEU A 81 -5.34 -0.91 4.57
C LEU A 81 -4.82 -1.52 3.28
N CYS A 82 -5.67 -1.59 2.25
CA CYS A 82 -5.28 -1.98 0.90
C CYS A 82 -5.43 -0.77 -0.04
N LEU A 83 -4.35 -0.41 -0.74
CA LEU A 83 -4.32 0.66 -1.74
C LEU A 83 -3.71 0.15 -3.05
N ARG A 84 -3.90 0.92 -4.12
CA ARG A 84 -3.25 0.66 -5.41
C ARG A 84 -1.89 1.35 -5.45
N GLU A 85 -0.91 0.69 -6.04
CA GLU A 85 0.36 1.32 -6.40
C GLU A 85 0.11 2.45 -7.44
N PRO A 86 0.65 3.65 -7.23
CA PRO A 86 0.55 4.72 -8.22
C PRO A 86 1.46 4.43 -9.42
N SER A 87 1.01 4.80 -10.63
CA SER A 87 1.86 4.75 -11.81
C SER A 87 3.03 5.72 -11.70
N LEU A 88 4.20 5.33 -12.22
CA LEU A 88 5.42 6.14 -12.22
C LEU A 88 5.31 7.44 -13.06
N GLY A 89 4.64 7.41 -14.21
CA GLY A 89 4.62 8.54 -15.17
C GLY A 89 4.11 9.87 -14.59
N PRO A 90 2.94 9.93 -13.93
CA PRO A 90 2.38 11.15 -13.36
C PRO A 90 3.24 11.84 -12.28
N VAL A 91 4.17 11.10 -11.65
CA VAL A 91 5.09 11.64 -10.62
C VAL A 91 6.06 12.66 -11.21
N PHE A 92 6.40 12.51 -12.50
CA PHE A 92 7.22 13.47 -13.25
C PHE A 92 6.38 14.57 -13.94
N GLY A 93 5.06 14.59 -13.70
CA GLY A 93 4.11 15.54 -14.28
C GLY A 93 3.38 16.36 -13.22
N ILE A 94 2.06 16.51 -13.38
CA ILE A 94 1.22 17.43 -12.59
C ILE A 94 0.66 16.78 -11.30
N LYS A 95 0.70 15.45 -11.18
CA LYS A 95 -0.07 14.74 -10.14
C LYS A 95 0.79 14.37 -8.94
N GLY A 96 0.43 14.88 -7.77
CA GLY A 96 1.01 14.50 -6.48
C GLY A 96 0.73 13.03 -6.09
N GLY A 97 1.50 12.54 -5.13
CA GLY A 97 1.62 11.11 -4.77
C GLY A 97 0.32 10.42 -4.34
N GLY A 98 0.28 9.10 -4.56
CA GLY A 98 -0.89 8.24 -4.31
C GLY A 98 -1.05 7.76 -2.86
N THR A 99 -0.29 8.29 -1.91
CA THR A 99 -0.09 7.73 -0.56
C THR A 99 -0.89 8.41 0.55
N GLY A 100 -1.80 9.33 0.23
CA GLY A 100 -2.58 10.11 1.21
C GLY A 100 -2.02 11.51 1.43
N GLY A 101 -2.38 12.16 2.53
CA GLY A 101 -2.06 13.58 2.77
C GLY A 101 -1.99 13.97 4.24
N GLY A 102 -1.17 14.97 4.55
CA GLY A 102 -1.02 15.50 5.90
C GLY A 102 -0.45 14.46 6.87
N LYS A 103 -1.14 14.21 7.98
CA LYS A 103 -0.71 13.20 8.98
C LYS A 103 -1.20 11.78 8.67
N ALA A 104 -2.04 11.61 7.65
CA ALA A 104 -2.61 10.33 7.24
C ALA A 104 -2.00 9.94 5.89
N GLN A 105 -0.82 9.33 5.96
CA GLN A 105 -0.01 8.95 4.81
C GLN A 105 0.57 7.54 4.96
N VAL A 106 0.80 6.87 3.84
CA VAL A 106 1.56 5.62 3.76
C VAL A 106 3.01 5.92 3.40
N GLU A 107 3.94 5.30 4.12
CA GLU A 107 5.38 5.49 4.00
C GLU A 107 6.12 4.16 3.77
N PRO A 108 7.28 4.14 3.08
CA PRO A 108 8.01 5.29 2.53
C PRO A 108 7.40 5.82 1.22
N ALA A 109 6.94 7.07 1.19
CA ALA A 109 6.21 7.63 0.06
C ALA A 109 7.08 7.76 -1.20
N ASN A 110 8.37 8.07 -1.04
CA ASN A 110 9.30 8.17 -2.16
C ASN A 110 9.46 6.84 -2.90
N ASP A 111 9.58 5.74 -2.15
CA ASP A 111 9.72 4.40 -2.74
C ASP A 111 8.43 4.01 -3.47
N ILE A 112 7.27 4.25 -2.85
CA ILE A 112 5.94 3.94 -3.41
C ILE A 112 5.67 4.70 -4.70
N ASN A 113 6.09 5.96 -4.79
CA ASN A 113 5.89 6.78 -6.00
C ASN A 113 6.92 6.51 -7.10
N LEU A 114 7.96 5.69 -6.85
CA LEU A 114 9.00 5.41 -7.84
C LEU A 114 8.94 3.95 -8.29
N HIS A 115 10.00 3.18 -8.05
CA HIS A 115 10.11 1.80 -8.51
C HIS A 115 9.47 0.79 -7.55
N PHE A 116 9.09 1.26 -6.36
CA PHE A 116 8.53 0.48 -5.27
C PHE A 116 9.14 -0.92 -5.11
N THR A 117 8.40 -1.97 -5.48
CA THR A 117 8.90 -3.36 -5.44
C THR A 117 9.09 -3.98 -6.83
N GLY A 118 8.99 -3.18 -7.88
CA GLY A 118 9.19 -3.60 -9.27
C GLY A 118 7.97 -4.20 -9.96
N ASP A 119 6.79 -4.13 -9.36
CA ASP A 119 5.57 -4.78 -9.87
C ASP A 119 5.16 -4.24 -11.25
N LEU A 120 5.15 -2.91 -11.41
CA LEU A 120 4.86 -2.28 -12.70
C LEU A 120 5.92 -2.60 -13.77
N HIS A 121 7.18 -2.80 -13.38
CA HIS A 121 8.24 -3.22 -14.31
C HIS A 121 7.99 -4.64 -14.81
N ALA A 122 7.61 -5.56 -13.92
CA ALA A 122 7.28 -6.94 -14.29
C ALA A 122 6.07 -6.99 -15.24
N ILE A 123 5.01 -6.22 -14.96
CA ILE A 123 3.85 -6.09 -15.85
C ILE A 123 4.25 -5.54 -17.21
N THR A 124 5.09 -4.49 -17.24
CA THR A 124 5.58 -3.88 -18.49
C THR A 124 6.40 -4.87 -19.32
N ALA A 125 7.30 -5.62 -18.69
CA ALA A 125 8.11 -6.62 -19.37
C ALA A 125 7.25 -7.74 -19.97
N ALA A 126 6.26 -8.26 -19.22
CA ALA A 126 5.35 -9.28 -19.70
C ALA A 126 4.48 -8.79 -20.87
N HIS A 127 3.94 -7.58 -20.77
CA HIS A 127 3.14 -6.97 -21.84
C HIS A 127 3.95 -6.78 -23.13
N ASN A 128 5.16 -6.24 -23.02
CA ASN A 128 6.02 -6.00 -24.17
C ASN A 128 6.54 -7.30 -24.80
N LEU A 129 6.79 -8.34 -23.99
CA LEU A 129 7.14 -9.66 -24.51
C LEU A 129 6.02 -10.20 -25.40
N LEU A 130 4.77 -10.14 -24.94
CA LEU A 130 3.63 -10.59 -25.74
C LEU A 130 3.46 -9.78 -27.03
N ALA A 131 3.67 -8.45 -26.97
CA ALA A 131 3.57 -7.59 -28.15
C ALA A 131 4.68 -7.83 -29.19
N ALA A 132 5.81 -8.41 -28.76
CA ALA A 132 6.95 -8.70 -29.63
C ALA A 132 6.91 -10.10 -30.26
N LEU A 133 6.06 -11.01 -29.75
CA LEU A 133 5.80 -12.35 -30.30
C LEU A 133 4.80 -12.29 -31.46
#